data_AF-A0A9P3JBG7-F1
#
_entry.id   AF-A0A9P3JBG7-F1
#
_cell.length_a   1.000
_cell.length_b   1.000
_cell.length_c   1.000
_cell.angle_alpha   90.00
_cell.angle_beta   90.00
_cell.angle_gamma   90.00
#
_symmetry.space_group_name_H-M   'P 1'
#
loop_
_entity.id
_entity.type
_entity.pdbx_description
1 polymer ?
#
loop_
_entity_poly.entity_id
_entity_poly.type
_entity_poly.pdbx_seq_one_letter_code
_entity_poly.pdbx_strand_id
1 'polypeptide(L)'
;MRLQLQPLLLLLLALALTRHNLHAECHSLTANGGETSAGATQSDQHGDSVTGGGGAAPGRVLQDAEMPSLAAAVAAAAEGKNASALDLLLRRQLKARKEDPVLSMLANAWHNMLIAQYWARKTSCSAKLTAACKALQSAEAYLKAKRGAEATAQMKNAKATSSGCVNSVPAQSSKYIRLAKDQIGQTQILMAKKNPSVKKVKKRNPQVKRNTGPGWLGHNDLPGGIMQWLPYGNPIDDCWMGGNWNNNIKKLADCVEGYATGTTGGKAGQIYHVTRADDNRVSPSPGTLRYGITRAEPLWIVFDDDFTFTGLDAEMIIYKDKTIDARGKKIVVGNGPCFAVEESSNVIIHGISFVNCKNRVGNIKIATGPGNTIDGRDYLNGYGVYIYKSHHVWIDHCSFNYADDTHIDIIEGSTAVTVSNSYFTNQDKVILMGHNDANSMDKSMRVTVMLNKFGPNLDERMPRGRFGIFHVLNNYYPNGWGIYAIGGSADPTFLSEGNYFVASGGNKEVTKHDIAASKSVWSGWDWQSVGDYFSGGAFFTESGSSGYRPTYSYRALNALEVPRATNRAGPIGF
;
A
#
# COMPACT_ATOMS: atom_id res chain seq x y z
N MET A 1 -28.44 -34.04 7.87
CA MET A 1 -28.32 -32.88 8.79
C MET A 1 -27.27 -33.03 9.91
N ARG A 2 -26.71 -34.22 10.21
CA ARG A 2 -25.71 -34.38 11.29
C ARG A 2 -24.27 -33.91 10.96
N LEU A 3 -23.88 -33.75 9.69
CA LEU A 3 -22.52 -33.33 9.31
C LEU A 3 -22.24 -31.81 9.33
N GLN A 4 -23.26 -30.96 9.51
CA GLN A 4 -23.06 -29.49 9.44
C GLN A 4 -22.75 -28.81 10.78
N LEU A 5 -22.88 -29.50 11.91
CA LEU A 5 -22.70 -28.92 13.26
C LEU A 5 -21.29 -29.13 13.85
N GLN A 6 -20.55 -30.15 13.41
CA GLN A 6 -19.21 -30.49 13.92
C GLN A 6 -18.15 -29.39 13.71
N PRO A 7 -18.06 -28.73 12.54
CA PRO A 7 -17.10 -27.64 12.31
C PRO A 7 -17.39 -26.42 13.19
N LEU A 8 -18.67 -26.13 13.42
CA LEU A 8 -19.13 -25.01 14.25
C LEU A 8 -18.80 -25.25 15.73
N LEU A 9 -18.94 -26.50 16.20
CA LEU A 9 -18.62 -26.91 17.56
C LEU A 9 -17.11 -26.86 17.84
N LEU A 10 -16.28 -27.29 16.88
CA LEU A 10 -14.82 -27.22 16.95
C LEU A 10 -14.31 -25.78 16.98
N LEU A 11 -14.96 -24.87 16.24
CA LEU A 11 -14.62 -23.45 16.25
C LEU A 11 -15.01 -22.76 17.57
N LEU A 12 -16.16 -23.10 18.14
CA LEU A 12 -16.56 -22.61 19.47
C LEU A 12 -15.62 -23.10 20.57
N LEU A 13 -15.14 -24.35 20.47
CA LEU A 13 -14.14 -24.90 21.38
C LEU A 13 -12.80 -24.15 21.24
N ALA A 14 -12.35 -23.89 20.00
CA ALA A 14 -11.12 -23.14 19.73
C ALA A 14 -11.20 -21.69 20.26
N LEU A 15 -12.35 -21.02 20.10
CA LEU A 15 -12.57 -19.67 20.63
C LEU A 15 -12.60 -19.66 22.16
N ALA A 16 -13.19 -20.67 22.81
CA ALA A 16 -13.20 -20.80 24.26
C ALA A 16 -11.80 -21.07 24.84
N LEU A 17 -11.02 -21.95 24.22
CA LEU A 17 -9.63 -22.25 24.60
C LEU A 17 -8.72 -21.02 24.43
N THR A 18 -8.89 -20.27 23.34
CA THR A 18 -8.13 -19.03 23.08
C THR A 18 -8.42 -17.96 24.14
N ARG A 19 -9.69 -17.80 24.55
CA ARG A 19 -10.07 -16.91 25.66
C ARG A 19 -9.44 -17.35 26.99
N HIS A 20 -9.40 -18.66 27.26
CA HIS A 20 -8.82 -19.18 28.49
C HIS A 20 -7.30 -18.92 28.57
N ASN A 21 -6.59 -19.11 27.46
CA ASN A 21 -5.14 -18.84 27.35
C ASN A 21 -4.83 -17.35 27.47
N LEU A 22 -5.64 -16.46 26.86
CA LEU A 22 -5.52 -15.01 27.02
C LEU A 22 -5.76 -14.55 28.48
N HIS A 23 -6.68 -15.20 29.20
CA HIS A 23 -6.88 -14.95 30.62
C HIS A 23 -5.66 -15.35 31.46
N ALA A 24 -5.03 -16.49 31.15
CA ALA A 24 -3.82 -16.96 31.83
C ALA A 24 -2.61 -16.06 31.57
N GLU A 25 -2.40 -15.60 30.33
CA GLU A 25 -1.36 -14.61 29.99
C GLU A 25 -1.59 -13.24 30.66
N CYS A 26 -2.84 -12.77 30.73
CA CYS A 26 -3.14 -11.52 31.41
C CYS A 26 -2.99 -11.62 32.94
N HIS A 27 -3.14 -12.81 33.53
CA HIS A 27 -2.88 -13.05 34.96
C HIS A 27 -1.39 -13.19 35.29
N SER A 28 -0.55 -13.72 34.39
CA SER A 28 0.90 -13.81 34.61
C SER A 28 1.59 -12.44 34.49
N LEU A 29 1.04 -11.53 33.68
CA LEU A 29 1.53 -10.15 33.52
C LEU A 29 1.19 -9.23 34.71
N THR A 30 0.15 -9.53 35.49
CA THR A 30 -0.17 -8.79 36.72
C THR A 30 0.59 -9.31 37.95
N ALA A 31 1.09 -10.55 37.91
CA ALA A 31 1.85 -11.16 39.00
C ALA A 31 3.34 -10.73 39.05
N ASN A 32 3.92 -10.30 37.93
CA ASN A 32 5.35 -9.93 37.83
C ASN A 32 5.62 -8.41 37.88
N GLY A 33 4.66 -7.62 38.37
CA GLY A 33 4.78 -6.18 38.52
C GLY A 33 5.21 -5.75 39.92
N GLY A 34 6.35 -6.24 40.42
CA GLY A 34 6.90 -5.81 41.70
C GLY A 34 8.16 -6.56 42.11
N GLU A 35 9.33 -6.00 41.77
CA GLU A 35 10.45 -5.71 42.69
C GLU A 35 11.79 -5.58 41.95
N THR A 36 12.55 -4.58 42.39
CA THR A 36 13.88 -4.20 41.93
C THR A 36 14.96 -4.84 42.81
N SER A 37 16.11 -5.12 42.17
CA SER A 37 17.50 -5.05 42.67
C SER A 37 18.23 -6.30 43.18
N ALA A 38 19.46 -6.41 42.65
CA ALA A 38 20.73 -6.88 43.23
C ALA A 38 20.98 -8.37 43.52
N GLY A 39 22.22 -8.80 43.22
CA GLY A 39 22.86 -9.94 43.88
C GLY A 39 23.51 -10.96 42.95
N ALA A 40 24.84 -11.05 42.99
CA ALA A 40 25.65 -12.01 42.28
C ALA A 40 25.83 -13.34 43.06
N THR A 41 26.42 -14.32 42.35
CA THR A 41 27.25 -15.48 42.79
C THR A 41 26.64 -16.84 43.16
N GLN A 42 27.29 -17.86 42.55
CA GLN A 42 27.53 -19.28 42.94
C GLN A 42 26.33 -20.25 42.90
N SER A 43 26.44 -21.55 42.57
CA SER A 43 27.51 -22.45 42.10
C SER A 43 26.90 -23.85 41.83
N ASP A 44 27.36 -24.53 40.77
CA ASP A 44 27.73 -25.96 40.63
C ASP A 44 26.82 -27.18 41.01
N GLN A 45 27.06 -28.24 40.20
CA GLN A 45 26.86 -29.71 40.39
C GLN A 45 25.47 -30.33 40.14
N HIS A 46 25.26 -31.52 39.54
CA HIS A 46 26.07 -32.51 38.79
C HIS A 46 25.12 -33.62 38.24
N GLY A 47 25.57 -34.42 37.26
CA GLY A 47 25.08 -35.79 36.95
C GLY A 47 24.21 -35.92 35.68
N ASP A 48 24.75 -36.29 34.51
CA ASP A 48 25.00 -37.67 33.97
C ASP A 48 23.69 -38.47 33.73
N SER A 49 23.39 -39.18 32.62
CA SER A 49 24.21 -39.77 31.54
C SER A 49 23.34 -40.24 30.33
N VAL A 50 23.86 -40.05 29.10
CA VAL A 50 23.99 -40.98 27.94
C VAL A 50 22.80 -41.92 27.55
N THR A 51 22.28 -41.86 26.31
CA THR A 51 22.63 -42.76 25.18
C THR A 51 21.91 -42.36 23.86
N GLY A 52 22.58 -42.57 22.71
CA GLY A 52 21.92 -42.84 21.41
C GLY A 52 22.14 -41.81 20.29
N GLY A 53 23.14 -42.02 19.43
CA GLY A 53 23.40 -41.22 18.24
C GLY A 53 22.64 -41.65 16.98
N GLY A 54 22.72 -40.82 15.93
CA GLY A 54 22.45 -41.22 14.54
C GLY A 54 21.80 -40.17 13.64
N GLY A 55 22.63 -39.47 12.85
CA GLY A 55 22.33 -39.04 11.46
C GLY A 55 21.17 -38.07 11.19
N ALA A 56 21.48 -36.79 10.98
CA ALA A 56 20.61 -35.88 10.23
C ALA A 56 20.89 -36.01 8.72
N ALA A 57 19.86 -36.39 7.96
CA ALA A 57 19.81 -36.38 6.49
C ALA A 57 18.65 -35.45 6.03
N PRO A 58 18.65 -34.96 4.78
CA PRO A 58 18.01 -33.70 4.38
C PRO A 58 16.49 -33.80 4.23
N GLY A 59 15.84 -32.65 4.40
CA GLY A 59 14.37 -32.49 4.37
C GLY A 59 13.72 -33.04 3.10
N ARG A 60 12.87 -34.05 3.29
CA ARG A 60 11.97 -34.59 2.27
C ARG A 60 10.70 -33.74 2.18
N VAL A 61 10.26 -33.47 0.96
CA VAL A 61 8.92 -32.95 0.65
C VAL A 61 7.91 -34.10 0.82
N LEU A 62 6.87 -33.91 1.65
CA LEU A 62 5.78 -34.88 1.80
C LEU A 62 4.92 -34.89 0.53
N GLN A 63 4.73 -36.06 -0.08
CA GLN A 63 3.77 -36.28 -1.16
C GLN A 63 2.37 -36.58 -0.58
N ASP A 64 1.33 -36.44 -1.41
CA ASP A 64 -0.11 -36.35 -1.05
C ASP A 64 -0.71 -37.47 -0.16
N ALA A 65 0.02 -38.55 0.12
CA ALA A 65 -0.45 -39.66 0.96
C ALA A 65 -0.16 -39.51 2.47
N GLU A 66 0.59 -38.49 2.91
CA GLU A 66 1.07 -38.37 4.31
C GLU A 66 0.60 -37.08 5.04
N MET A 67 -0.55 -36.50 4.69
CA MET A 67 -1.09 -35.35 5.44
C MET A 67 -1.92 -35.78 6.67
N PRO A 68 -1.78 -35.09 7.83
CA PRO A 68 -2.54 -35.40 9.04
C PRO A 68 -4.04 -35.09 8.86
N SER A 69 -4.89 -35.81 9.59
CA SER A 69 -6.34 -35.56 9.59
C SER A 69 -6.66 -34.15 10.12
N LEU A 70 -7.82 -33.60 9.72
CA LEU A 70 -8.28 -32.26 10.15
C LEU A 70 -8.27 -32.11 11.69
N ALA A 71 -8.58 -33.19 12.42
CA ALA A 71 -8.54 -33.19 13.88
C ALA A 71 -7.12 -33.02 14.44
N ALA A 72 -6.11 -33.64 13.83
CA ALA A 72 -4.71 -33.52 14.24
C ALA A 72 -4.13 -32.13 13.88
N ALA A 73 -4.53 -31.56 12.74
CA ALA A 73 -4.13 -30.20 12.34
C ALA A 73 -4.71 -29.12 13.28
N VAL A 74 -5.94 -29.31 13.77
CA VAL A 74 -6.58 -28.41 14.74
C VAL A 74 -5.94 -28.53 16.12
N ALA A 75 -5.58 -29.74 16.56
CA ALA A 75 -4.86 -29.95 17.82
C ALA A 75 -3.47 -29.29 17.83
N ALA A 76 -2.70 -29.41 16.73
CA ALA A 76 -1.38 -28.78 16.61
C ALA A 76 -1.45 -27.24 16.63
N ALA A 77 -2.47 -26.66 15.98
CA ALA A 77 -2.69 -25.22 15.98
C ALA A 77 -3.11 -24.69 17.37
N ALA A 78 -3.85 -25.49 18.16
CA ALA A 78 -4.21 -25.16 19.54
C ALA A 78 -3.00 -25.16 20.50
N GLU A 79 -1.94 -25.89 20.16
CA GLU A 79 -0.66 -25.90 20.87
C GLU A 79 0.35 -24.85 20.34
N GLY A 80 -0.06 -23.98 19.43
CA GLY A 80 0.79 -22.92 18.87
C GLY A 80 1.82 -23.40 17.83
N LYS A 81 1.74 -24.66 17.37
CA LYS A 81 2.63 -25.21 16.34
C LYS A 81 1.88 -25.29 15.00
N ASN A 82 2.39 -24.58 13.99
CA ASN A 82 1.94 -24.60 12.58
C ASN A 82 0.53 -24.06 12.27
N ALA A 83 0.30 -22.77 12.54
CA ALA A 83 -0.88 -22.02 12.05
C ALA A 83 -1.02 -22.02 10.50
N SER A 84 0.10 -22.12 9.78
CA SER A 84 0.16 -22.10 8.31
C SER A 84 -0.47 -23.34 7.66
N ALA A 85 -0.38 -24.51 8.33
CA ALA A 85 -0.95 -25.76 7.82
C ALA A 85 -2.49 -25.75 7.92
N LEU A 86 -3.03 -25.15 8.98
CA LEU A 86 -4.48 -25.01 9.17
C LEU A 86 -5.08 -23.99 8.19
N ASP A 87 -4.40 -22.87 7.93
CA ASP A 87 -4.82 -21.86 6.92
C ASP A 87 -4.87 -22.47 5.51
N LEU A 88 -3.86 -23.28 5.15
CA LEU A 88 -3.80 -23.95 3.85
C LEU A 88 -4.90 -25.00 3.67
N LEU A 89 -5.22 -25.75 4.73
CA LEU A 89 -6.31 -26.74 4.75
C LEU A 89 -7.69 -26.08 4.65
N LEU A 90 -7.91 -24.97 5.38
CA LEU A 90 -9.15 -24.18 5.30
C LEU A 90 -9.34 -23.57 3.91
N ARG A 91 -8.28 -23.00 3.32
CA ARG A 91 -8.34 -22.46 1.94
C ARG A 91 -8.63 -23.54 0.90
N ARG A 92 -8.09 -24.77 1.07
CA ARG A 92 -8.41 -25.91 0.18
C ARG A 92 -9.86 -26.38 0.33
N GLN A 93 -10.38 -26.47 1.55
CA GLN A 93 -11.80 -26.81 1.78
C GLN A 93 -12.75 -25.73 1.26
N LEU A 94 -12.38 -24.45 1.36
CA LEU A 94 -13.11 -23.31 0.79
C LEU A 94 -13.10 -23.33 -0.74
N LYS A 95 -11.98 -23.72 -1.36
CA LYS A 95 -11.87 -23.83 -2.83
C LYS A 95 -12.67 -25.01 -3.39
N ALA A 96 -12.83 -26.08 -2.60
CA ALA A 96 -13.61 -27.27 -2.96
C ALA A 96 -15.13 -27.12 -2.79
N ARG A 97 -15.59 -26.10 -2.05
CA ARG A 97 -17.01 -25.83 -1.82
C ARG A 97 -17.33 -24.36 -2.12
N LYS A 98 -17.25 -24.00 -3.40
CA LYS A 98 -17.91 -22.79 -3.89
C LYS A 98 -19.41 -22.95 -3.59
N GLU A 99 -20.00 -21.96 -2.94
CA GLU A 99 -21.44 -21.86 -2.57
C GLU A 99 -21.90 -22.30 -1.17
N ASP A 100 -21.05 -22.31 -0.14
CA ASP A 100 -21.55 -22.32 1.25
C ASP A 100 -21.29 -20.96 1.96
N PRO A 101 -22.33 -20.12 2.13
CA PRO A 101 -22.24 -18.83 2.80
C PRO A 101 -21.68 -18.91 4.22
N VAL A 102 -21.86 -20.05 4.90
CA VAL A 102 -21.37 -20.28 6.26
C VAL A 102 -19.84 -20.36 6.26
N LEU A 103 -19.24 -21.06 5.29
CA LEU A 103 -17.79 -21.21 5.17
C LEU A 103 -17.09 -19.89 4.84
N SER A 104 -17.70 -19.05 4.00
CA SER A 104 -17.20 -17.70 3.68
C SER A 104 -17.24 -16.76 4.91
N MET A 105 -18.33 -16.81 5.68
CA MET A 105 -18.45 -16.02 6.91
C MET A 105 -17.45 -16.47 8.00
N LEU A 106 -17.19 -17.78 8.10
CA LEU A 106 -16.20 -18.34 9.01
C LEU A 106 -14.75 -17.98 8.62
N ALA A 107 -14.45 -17.93 7.32
CA ALA A 107 -13.17 -17.45 6.81
C ALA A 107 -12.94 -15.97 7.18
N ASN A 108 -13.98 -15.14 7.07
CA ASN A 108 -13.92 -13.73 7.46
C ASN A 108 -13.79 -13.55 8.98
N ALA A 109 -14.48 -14.36 9.78
CA ALA A 109 -14.33 -14.34 11.24
C ALA A 109 -12.92 -14.75 11.69
N TRP A 110 -12.33 -15.77 11.06
CA TRP A 110 -10.96 -16.20 11.32
C TRP A 110 -9.94 -15.17 10.84
N HIS A 111 -10.14 -14.57 9.67
CA HIS A 111 -9.30 -13.49 9.14
C HIS A 111 -9.30 -12.28 10.08
N ASN A 112 -10.48 -11.88 10.57
CA ASN A 112 -10.61 -10.82 11.58
C ASN A 112 -9.96 -11.20 12.92
N MET A 113 -9.92 -12.48 13.29
CA MET A 113 -9.21 -12.97 14.46
C MET A 113 -7.69 -12.93 14.30
N LEU A 114 -7.16 -13.26 13.12
CA LEU A 114 -5.73 -13.12 12.79
C LEU A 114 -5.31 -11.65 12.76
N ILE A 115 -6.15 -10.77 12.22
CA ILE A 115 -5.98 -9.32 12.31
C ILE A 115 -5.97 -8.89 13.79
N ALA A 116 -6.92 -9.36 14.60
CA ALA A 116 -6.95 -9.04 16.03
C ALA A 116 -5.71 -9.57 16.78
N GLN A 117 -5.21 -10.77 16.47
CA GLN A 117 -3.96 -11.32 17.03
C GLN A 117 -2.71 -10.54 16.57
N TYR A 118 -2.71 -10.07 15.33
CA TYR A 118 -1.66 -9.21 14.77
C TYR A 118 -1.62 -7.83 15.47
N TRP A 119 -2.79 -7.24 15.73
CA TRP A 119 -2.94 -5.99 16.49
C TRP A 119 -2.79 -6.17 18.02
N ALA A 120 -2.93 -7.38 18.55
CA ALA A 120 -2.77 -7.71 19.97
C ALA A 120 -1.33 -7.57 20.50
N ARG A 121 -0.33 -7.37 19.62
CA ARG A 121 1.04 -7.01 20.04
C ARG A 121 1.20 -5.54 20.44
N LYS A 122 0.17 -4.69 20.27
CA LYS A 122 0.24 -3.23 20.53
C LYS A 122 -0.86 -2.65 21.45
N THR A 123 -1.73 -3.45 22.08
CA THR A 123 -2.88 -2.96 22.88
C THR A 123 -3.00 -3.60 24.27
N SER A 124 -3.72 -2.95 25.21
CA SER A 124 -3.86 -3.36 26.61
C SER A 124 -4.76 -4.60 26.81
N CYS A 125 -4.53 -5.40 27.87
CA CYS A 125 -5.29 -6.63 28.17
C CYS A 125 -6.82 -6.44 28.20
N SER A 126 -7.30 -5.27 28.65
CA SER A 126 -8.72 -4.95 28.68
C SER A 126 -9.33 -4.85 27.27
N ALA A 127 -8.59 -4.32 26.30
CA ALA A 127 -9.04 -4.25 24.91
C ALA A 127 -9.09 -5.64 24.26
N LYS A 128 -8.12 -6.52 24.59
CA LYS A 128 -8.04 -7.91 24.11
C LYS A 128 -9.25 -8.74 24.56
N LEU A 129 -9.59 -8.68 25.85
CA LEU A 129 -10.73 -9.38 26.43
C LEU A 129 -12.07 -8.86 25.90
N THR A 130 -12.17 -7.54 25.65
CA THR A 130 -13.37 -6.92 25.10
C THR A 130 -13.65 -7.38 23.66
N ALA A 131 -12.62 -7.48 22.82
CA ALA A 131 -12.75 -7.97 21.45
C ALA A 131 -13.18 -9.44 21.41
N ALA A 132 -12.61 -10.28 22.27
CA ALA A 132 -12.97 -11.69 22.39
C ALA A 132 -14.43 -11.89 22.90
N CYS A 133 -14.87 -11.14 23.92
CA CYS A 133 -16.27 -11.20 24.39
C CYS A 133 -17.25 -10.75 23.28
N LYS A 134 -16.92 -9.74 22.47
CA LYS A 134 -17.77 -9.29 21.34
C LYS A 134 -17.93 -10.37 20.26
N ALA A 135 -16.84 -11.05 19.89
CA ALA A 135 -16.88 -12.13 18.91
C ALA A 135 -17.75 -13.31 19.40
N LEU A 136 -17.64 -13.67 20.68
CA LEU A 136 -18.48 -14.71 21.31
C LEU A 136 -19.97 -14.32 21.34
N GLN A 137 -20.29 -13.06 21.66
CA GLN A 137 -21.67 -12.57 21.70
C GLN A 137 -22.31 -12.57 20.30
N SER A 138 -21.56 -12.20 19.26
CA SER A 138 -22.04 -12.26 17.86
C SER A 138 -22.31 -13.70 17.42
N ALA A 139 -21.47 -14.65 17.81
CA ALA A 139 -21.69 -16.07 17.52
C ALA A 139 -22.93 -16.63 18.26
N GLU A 140 -23.16 -16.23 19.51
CA GLU A 140 -24.33 -16.66 20.30
C GLU A 140 -25.64 -16.08 19.75
N ALA A 141 -25.64 -14.81 19.33
CA ALA A 141 -26.81 -14.16 18.73
C ALA A 141 -27.24 -14.83 17.41
N TYR A 142 -26.25 -15.25 16.60
CA TYR A 142 -26.49 -15.97 15.36
C TYR A 142 -27.09 -17.37 15.59
N LEU A 143 -26.61 -18.10 16.60
CA LEU A 143 -27.18 -19.40 16.98
C LEU A 143 -28.62 -19.29 17.50
N LYS A 144 -28.93 -18.23 18.25
CA LYS A 144 -30.31 -17.94 18.69
C LYS A 144 -31.26 -17.63 17.54
N ALA A 145 -30.78 -17.02 16.46
CA ALA A 145 -31.60 -16.65 15.30
C ALA A 145 -32.06 -17.85 14.45
N LYS A 146 -31.44 -19.04 14.58
CA LYS A 146 -31.66 -20.19 13.67
C LYS A 146 -32.55 -21.33 14.23
N ARG A 147 -33.61 -21.03 15.00
CA ARG A 147 -34.44 -22.02 15.75
C ARG A 147 -34.74 -23.32 14.99
N GLY A 148 -34.29 -24.44 15.56
CA GLY A 148 -34.69 -25.82 15.30
C GLY A 148 -34.32 -26.69 16.50
N ALA A 149 -35.17 -27.64 16.88
CA ALA A 149 -35.27 -28.24 18.23
C ALA A 149 -34.04 -29.00 18.79
N GLU A 150 -32.96 -29.19 18.04
CA GLU A 150 -31.75 -29.90 18.50
C GLU A 150 -30.75 -29.02 19.31
N ALA A 151 -30.91 -27.69 19.34
CA ALA A 151 -29.96 -26.78 19.99
C ALA A 151 -30.09 -26.68 21.53
N THR A 152 -31.13 -27.29 22.11
CA THR A 152 -31.56 -26.98 23.49
C THR A 152 -30.70 -27.61 24.59
N ALA A 153 -29.99 -28.71 24.30
CA ALA A 153 -29.06 -29.33 25.26
C ALA A 153 -27.66 -28.70 25.22
N GLN A 154 -27.18 -28.30 24.03
CA GLN A 154 -25.82 -27.76 23.85
C GLN A 154 -25.70 -26.27 24.20
N MET A 155 -26.79 -25.50 24.17
CA MET A 155 -26.82 -24.10 24.62
C MET A 155 -26.63 -23.91 26.12
N LYS A 156 -26.87 -24.93 26.96
CA LYS A 156 -26.68 -24.81 28.42
C LYS A 156 -25.21 -24.59 28.81
N ASN A 157 -24.25 -25.13 28.05
CA ASN A 157 -22.81 -24.95 28.32
C ASN A 157 -22.26 -23.60 27.85
N ALA A 158 -22.77 -23.06 26.73
CA ALA A 158 -22.37 -21.73 26.23
C ALA A 158 -22.92 -20.58 27.09
N LYS A 159 -24.11 -20.76 27.67
CA LYS A 159 -24.76 -19.78 28.57
C LYS A 159 -24.01 -19.61 29.90
N ALA A 160 -23.23 -20.60 30.33
CA ALA A 160 -22.35 -20.50 31.50
C ALA A 160 -21.08 -19.69 31.22
N THR A 161 -20.67 -19.56 29.95
CA THR A 161 -19.44 -18.85 29.55
C THR A 161 -19.68 -17.39 29.19
N SER A 162 -20.88 -17.02 28.72
CA SER A 162 -21.23 -15.63 28.37
C SER A 162 -21.76 -14.78 29.54
N SER A 163 -22.38 -15.41 30.54
CA SER A 163 -22.84 -14.74 31.78
C SER A 163 -21.70 -14.16 32.62
N GLY A 164 -20.48 -14.66 32.48
CA GLY A 164 -19.28 -14.09 33.12
C GLY A 164 -18.72 -12.80 32.48
N CYS A 165 -19.18 -12.37 31.30
CA CYS A 165 -18.71 -11.11 30.68
C CYS A 165 -19.41 -9.85 31.27
N VAL A 166 -20.45 -9.98 32.11
CA VAL A 166 -21.22 -8.81 32.63
C VAL A 166 -20.63 -8.23 33.93
N ASN A 167 -19.85 -9.01 34.70
CA ASN A 167 -19.45 -8.63 36.06
C ASN A 167 -17.96 -8.27 36.25
N SER A 168 -17.17 -8.05 35.19
CA SER A 168 -15.71 -7.84 35.31
C SER A 168 -15.19 -6.50 34.78
N VAL A 169 -16.03 -5.45 34.74
CA VAL A 169 -15.56 -4.07 34.50
C VAL A 169 -15.75 -3.24 35.77
N PRO A 170 -14.73 -3.07 36.63
CA PRO A 170 -14.83 -2.18 37.78
C PRO A 170 -14.96 -0.72 37.32
N ALA A 171 -15.84 0.03 37.96
CA ALA A 171 -16.18 1.43 37.70
C ALA A 171 -15.05 2.47 37.94
N GLN A 172 -13.77 2.07 37.92
CA GLN A 172 -12.64 2.99 38.14
C GLN A 172 -12.01 3.56 36.85
N SER A 173 -12.44 3.12 35.67
CA SER A 173 -11.91 3.60 34.36
C SER A 173 -12.26 5.06 34.04
N SER A 174 -13.28 5.64 34.69
CA SER A 174 -13.68 7.04 34.49
C SER A 174 -12.77 8.06 35.19
N LYS A 175 -12.04 7.65 36.25
CA LYS A 175 -11.14 8.55 37.01
C LYS A 175 -9.78 8.73 36.32
N TYR A 176 -9.27 7.69 35.66
CA TYR A 176 -7.99 7.73 34.93
C TYR A 176 -8.07 8.48 33.59
N ILE A 177 -9.24 8.50 32.94
CA ILE A 177 -9.45 9.30 31.72
C ILE A 177 -9.52 10.80 32.04
N ARG A 178 -9.95 11.20 33.26
CA ARG A 178 -9.88 12.60 33.72
C ARG A 178 -8.46 13.05 34.05
N LEU A 179 -7.68 12.23 34.75
CA LEU A 179 -6.27 12.52 35.06
C LEU A 179 -5.38 12.62 33.81
N ALA A 180 -5.65 11.82 32.77
CA ALA A 180 -4.94 11.90 31.49
C ALA A 180 -5.28 13.17 30.69
N LYS A 181 -6.49 13.74 30.85
CA LYS A 181 -6.88 15.00 30.20
C LYS A 181 -6.27 16.22 30.89
N ASP A 182 -6.11 16.19 32.21
CA ASP A 182 -5.48 17.29 32.96
C ASP A 182 -3.95 17.35 32.77
N GLN A 183 -3.27 16.21 32.57
CA GLN A 183 -1.83 16.19 32.25
C GLN A 183 -1.49 16.67 30.83
N ILE A 184 -2.42 16.52 29.88
CA ILE A 184 -2.24 17.05 28.52
C ILE A 184 -2.42 18.58 28.49
N GLY A 185 -3.25 19.14 29.37
CA GLY A 185 -3.44 20.60 29.50
C GLY A 185 -2.25 21.35 30.12
N GLN A 186 -1.48 20.73 31.02
CA GLN A 186 -0.34 21.39 31.67
C GLN A 186 0.95 21.37 30.84
N THR A 187 1.05 20.48 29.84
CA THR A 187 2.26 20.36 29.00
C THR A 187 2.34 21.47 27.92
N GLN A 188 1.24 22.19 27.65
CA GLN A 188 1.22 23.32 26.72
C GLN A 188 1.59 24.68 27.36
N ILE A 189 1.75 24.78 28.68
CA ILE A 189 2.14 26.03 29.35
C ILE A 189 3.66 26.12 29.59
N LEU A 190 4.41 25.00 29.49
CA LEU A 190 5.85 24.95 29.74
C LEU A 190 6.75 25.17 28.50
N MET A 191 6.19 25.30 27.30
CA MET A 191 6.94 25.53 26.06
C MET A 191 7.11 27.03 25.69
N ALA A 192 6.67 27.97 26.55
CA ALA A 192 6.69 29.41 26.23
C ALA A 192 7.78 30.23 26.94
N LYS A 193 8.72 29.63 27.69
CA LYS A 193 9.80 30.40 28.34
C LYS A 193 11.13 29.63 28.38
N LYS A 194 12.02 29.90 27.41
CA LYS A 194 13.44 30.26 27.61
C LYS A 194 14.26 30.14 26.32
N ASN A 195 14.75 31.27 25.84
CA ASN A 195 16.11 31.40 25.31
C ASN A 195 16.56 32.85 25.60
N PRO A 196 17.79 33.07 26.09
CA PRO A 196 18.74 33.62 25.13
C PRO A 196 20.22 33.18 25.32
N SER A 197 20.93 33.23 24.19
CA SER A 197 22.38 33.44 24.01
C SER A 197 23.30 32.21 24.07
N VAL A 198 24.06 31.93 23.00
CA VAL A 198 25.53 32.15 22.93
C VAL A 198 26.11 31.84 21.52
N LYS A 199 26.76 32.90 21.01
CA LYS A 199 27.85 33.14 20.03
C LYS A 199 28.53 32.01 19.21
N LYS A 200 28.78 32.41 17.96
CA LYS A 200 29.74 31.95 16.92
C LYS A 200 31.08 31.37 17.41
N VAL A 201 31.53 30.28 16.76
CA VAL A 201 32.96 30.01 16.49
C VAL A 201 33.12 29.40 15.09
N LYS A 202 33.91 30.07 14.23
CA LYS A 202 34.48 29.53 12.98
C LYS A 202 35.77 28.79 13.32
N LYS A 203 36.00 27.59 12.76
CA LYS A 203 37.35 27.06 12.50
C LYS A 203 37.39 26.28 11.19
N ARG A 204 38.43 26.57 10.40
CA ARG A 204 38.82 25.97 9.11
C ARG A 204 39.88 24.88 9.33
N ASN A 205 40.04 24.06 8.27
CA ASN A 205 41.19 23.24 7.83
C ASN A 205 41.35 21.79 8.36
N PRO A 206 42.07 20.91 7.62
CA PRO A 206 42.15 20.72 6.16
C PRO A 206 42.12 19.24 5.68
N GLN A 207 41.93 19.09 4.36
CA GLN A 207 42.31 17.99 3.43
C GLN A 207 42.65 16.58 3.95
N VAL A 208 41.92 15.58 3.44
CA VAL A 208 42.38 14.19 3.29
C VAL A 208 42.24 13.77 1.82
N LYS A 209 43.35 13.32 1.23
CA LYS A 209 43.51 12.89 -0.16
C LYS A 209 42.77 11.58 -0.45
N ARG A 210 42.07 11.51 -1.59
CA ARG A 210 41.50 10.27 -2.15
C ARG A 210 42.51 9.62 -3.10
N ASN A 211 42.74 8.32 -2.95
CA ASN A 211 43.39 7.49 -3.95
C ASN A 211 42.39 7.15 -5.07
N THR A 212 42.79 7.35 -6.32
CA THR A 212 42.04 7.07 -7.54
C THR A 212 42.49 5.75 -8.16
N GLY A 213 41.55 4.82 -8.35
CA GLY A 213 41.58 3.70 -9.31
C GLY A 213 40.45 3.88 -10.34
N PRO A 214 40.50 3.21 -11.51
CA PRO A 214 40.30 3.89 -12.79
C PRO A 214 38.86 3.89 -13.32
N GLY A 215 38.51 4.97 -14.03
CA GLY A 215 37.65 4.88 -15.21
C GLY A 215 36.23 5.44 -15.14
N TRP A 216 35.97 6.54 -14.43
CA TRP A 216 34.78 7.34 -14.68
C TRP A 216 34.95 8.07 -16.03
N LEU A 217 34.26 7.61 -17.07
CA LEU A 217 33.91 8.47 -18.21
C LEU A 217 32.79 9.40 -17.74
N GLY A 218 33.18 10.44 -17.01
CA GLY A 218 32.32 11.56 -16.68
C GLY A 218 32.25 12.54 -17.85
N HIS A 219 31.06 13.10 -18.03
CA HIS A 219 30.78 14.41 -18.61
C HIS A 219 31.78 14.93 -19.64
N ASN A 220 31.43 14.82 -20.92
CA ASN A 220 31.60 15.84 -21.96
C ASN A 220 31.37 15.16 -23.31
N ASP A 221 30.15 15.20 -23.83
CA ASP A 221 29.91 15.07 -25.29
C ASP A 221 28.59 15.75 -25.66
N LEU A 222 28.52 17.05 -25.34
CA LEU A 222 27.81 18.02 -26.17
C LEU A 222 28.74 19.23 -26.32
N PRO A 223 29.06 19.68 -27.54
CA PRO A 223 29.84 20.89 -27.74
C PRO A 223 28.99 22.09 -27.30
N GLY A 224 29.30 22.63 -26.12
CA GLY A 224 28.57 23.75 -25.51
C GLY A 224 28.06 23.42 -24.11
N GLY A 225 28.99 23.32 -23.15
CA GLY A 225 28.72 23.10 -21.73
C GLY A 225 28.03 24.28 -21.06
N ILE A 226 26.78 24.55 -21.43
CA ILE A 226 25.85 25.26 -20.56
C ILE A 226 25.33 24.18 -19.61
N MET A 227 25.70 24.24 -18.32
CA MET A 227 24.94 23.58 -17.27
C MET A 227 23.51 24.07 -17.44
N GLN A 228 22.64 23.28 -18.08
CA GLN A 228 21.29 23.70 -18.40
C GLN A 228 20.60 23.96 -17.07
N TRP A 229 20.48 25.24 -16.73
CA TRP A 229 19.83 25.68 -15.53
C TRP A 229 18.39 25.19 -15.63
N LEU A 230 18.00 24.35 -14.69
CA LEU A 230 16.65 23.86 -14.52
C LEU A 230 15.96 24.81 -13.52
N PRO A 231 15.31 25.91 -13.97
CA PRO A 231 14.65 26.88 -13.10
C PRO A 231 13.78 26.20 -12.04
N TYR A 232 13.04 25.21 -12.50
CA TYR A 232 12.03 24.48 -11.77
C TYR A 232 12.56 23.17 -11.19
N GLY A 233 13.76 22.77 -11.59
CA GLY A 233 14.57 21.73 -10.96
C GLY A 233 14.37 20.35 -11.57
N ASN A 234 13.47 20.18 -12.53
CA ASN A 234 13.26 18.91 -13.22
C ASN A 234 12.82 19.13 -14.68
N PRO A 235 13.15 18.20 -15.60
CA PRO A 235 13.01 18.43 -17.04
C PRO A 235 11.55 18.51 -17.53
N ILE A 236 10.61 17.78 -16.90
CA ILE A 236 9.18 17.85 -17.21
C ILE A 236 8.67 19.27 -16.95
N ASP A 237 8.90 19.78 -15.74
CA ASP A 237 8.39 21.08 -15.32
C ASP A 237 9.05 22.22 -16.10
N ASP A 238 10.37 22.14 -16.33
CA ASP A 238 11.09 23.13 -17.12
C ASP A 238 10.61 23.20 -18.57
N CYS A 239 10.13 22.08 -19.14
CA CYS A 239 9.59 22.04 -20.49
C CYS A 239 8.32 22.91 -20.63
N TRP A 240 7.35 22.82 -19.71
CA TRP A 240 6.07 23.52 -19.85
C TRP A 240 5.96 24.80 -19.02
N MET A 241 6.61 24.91 -17.85
CA MET A 241 6.49 26.08 -16.96
C MET A 241 7.37 27.26 -17.35
N GLY A 242 8.44 27.05 -18.15
CA GLY A 242 9.42 28.08 -18.54
C GLY A 242 8.92 29.25 -19.42
N GLY A 243 7.62 29.54 -19.45
CA GLY A 243 7.00 30.63 -20.19
C GLY A 243 5.60 30.98 -19.66
N ASN A 244 4.83 31.80 -20.38
CA ASN A 244 3.45 32.11 -20.01
C ASN A 244 2.53 30.92 -20.36
N TRP A 245 2.64 29.82 -19.59
CA TRP A 245 1.91 28.57 -19.82
C TRP A 245 0.38 28.77 -19.83
N ASN A 246 -0.12 29.81 -19.17
CA ASN A 246 -1.50 30.27 -19.24
C ASN A 246 -1.96 30.58 -20.68
N ASN A 247 -1.06 31.03 -21.56
CA ASN A 247 -1.38 31.35 -22.95
C ASN A 247 -1.38 30.13 -23.88
N ASN A 248 -0.85 28.98 -23.44
CA ASN A 248 -0.87 27.74 -24.19
C ASN A 248 -0.93 26.53 -23.24
N ILE A 249 -2.10 26.34 -22.63
CA ILE A 249 -2.33 25.26 -21.66
C ILE A 249 -1.97 23.89 -22.26
N LYS A 250 -2.18 23.70 -23.56
CA LYS A 250 -1.96 22.43 -24.25
C LYS A 250 -0.49 22.06 -24.46
N LYS A 251 0.44 23.00 -24.23
CA LYS A 251 1.89 22.75 -24.26
C LYS A 251 2.31 21.66 -23.28
N LEU A 252 1.58 21.48 -22.18
CA LEU A 252 1.84 20.42 -21.19
C LEU A 252 2.00 19.03 -21.85
N ALA A 253 1.17 18.72 -22.86
CA ALA A 253 1.21 17.43 -23.54
C ALA A 253 2.46 17.21 -24.42
N ASP A 254 3.31 18.22 -24.62
CA ASP A 254 4.60 18.09 -25.31
C ASP A 254 5.75 17.73 -24.36
N CYS A 255 5.47 17.68 -23.05
CA CYS A 255 6.48 17.51 -22.00
C CYS A 255 6.38 16.15 -21.30
N VAL A 256 5.66 15.19 -21.90
CA VAL A 256 5.57 13.83 -21.38
C VAL A 256 6.92 13.14 -21.56
N GLU A 257 7.52 12.71 -20.46
CA GLU A 257 8.72 11.85 -20.47
C GLU A 257 8.35 10.43 -20.04
N GLY A 258 9.34 9.53 -20.03
CA GLY A 258 9.13 8.15 -19.64
C GLY A 258 8.55 7.29 -20.76
N TYR A 259 8.08 6.10 -20.41
CA TYR A 259 7.42 5.22 -21.37
C TYR A 259 6.08 5.76 -21.90
N ALA A 260 5.50 6.79 -21.26
CA ALA A 260 4.30 7.44 -21.77
C ALA A 260 4.62 8.55 -22.79
N THR A 261 5.89 8.76 -23.16
CA THR A 261 6.28 9.68 -24.24
C THR A 261 5.40 9.45 -25.47
N GLY A 262 4.80 10.51 -26.01
CA GLY A 262 3.83 10.44 -27.11
C GLY A 262 2.36 10.45 -26.66
N THR A 263 2.08 10.33 -25.37
CA THR A 263 0.74 10.62 -24.83
C THR A 263 0.40 12.09 -25.04
N THR A 264 -0.62 12.36 -25.86
CA THR A 264 -1.09 13.73 -26.15
C THR A 264 -2.38 14.09 -25.43
N GLY A 265 -3.07 13.12 -24.84
CA GLY A 265 -4.35 13.33 -24.19
C GLY A 265 -5.38 13.95 -25.13
N GLY A 266 -6.06 14.99 -24.64
CA GLY A 266 -7.02 15.77 -25.39
C GLY A 266 -6.45 16.90 -26.24
N LYS A 267 -5.13 16.91 -26.54
CA LYS A 267 -4.46 18.04 -27.22
C LYS A 267 -5.15 18.47 -28.52
N ALA A 268 -5.56 17.51 -29.35
CA ALA A 268 -6.25 17.76 -30.62
C ALA A 268 -7.73 18.22 -30.46
N GLY A 269 -8.27 18.13 -29.25
CA GLY A 269 -9.67 18.38 -28.94
C GLY A 269 -10.02 19.84 -28.67
N GLN A 270 -11.30 20.11 -28.39
CA GLN A 270 -11.71 21.41 -27.84
C GLN A 270 -11.42 21.47 -26.33
N ILE A 271 -11.38 22.68 -25.79
CA ILE A 271 -11.37 22.87 -24.33
C ILE A 271 -12.80 22.65 -23.82
N TYR A 272 -12.95 21.80 -22.81
CA TYR A 272 -14.22 21.54 -22.13
C TYR A 272 -14.15 22.05 -20.70
N HIS A 273 -15.11 22.88 -20.32
CA HIS A 273 -15.16 23.52 -19.01
C HIS A 273 -16.10 22.74 -18.08
N VAL A 274 -15.55 22.25 -16.97
CA VAL A 274 -16.35 21.75 -15.85
C VAL A 274 -16.81 22.96 -15.04
N THR A 275 -18.14 23.09 -14.93
CA THR A 275 -18.82 24.23 -14.30
C THR A 275 -19.58 23.84 -13.04
N ARG A 276 -19.69 22.54 -12.74
CA ARG A 276 -20.48 22.00 -11.64
C ARG A 276 -19.97 20.63 -11.21
N ALA A 277 -20.21 20.30 -9.93
CA ALA A 277 -19.70 19.10 -9.28
C ALA A 277 -20.71 17.93 -9.20
N ASP A 278 -21.94 18.10 -9.67
CA ASP A 278 -22.93 17.01 -9.68
C ASP A 278 -22.49 15.86 -10.57
N ASP A 279 -22.88 14.64 -10.19
CA ASP A 279 -22.50 13.43 -10.88
C ASP A 279 -23.72 12.54 -11.14
N ASN A 280 -23.91 12.16 -12.41
CA ASN A 280 -24.86 11.12 -12.81
C ASN A 280 -24.10 10.02 -13.53
N ARG A 281 -23.86 8.92 -12.83
CA ARG A 281 -23.05 7.79 -13.33
C ARG A 281 -23.55 7.14 -14.61
N VAL A 282 -24.83 7.28 -14.96
CA VAL A 282 -25.43 6.65 -16.16
C VAL A 282 -25.69 7.65 -17.28
N SER A 283 -26.24 8.82 -16.95
CA SER A 283 -26.61 9.86 -17.92
C SER A 283 -25.99 11.19 -17.50
N PRO A 284 -24.66 11.35 -17.65
CA PRO A 284 -24.00 12.58 -17.27
C PRO A 284 -24.46 13.73 -18.16
N SER A 285 -24.55 14.94 -17.59
CA SER A 285 -25.04 16.13 -18.28
C SER A 285 -23.90 17.11 -18.61
N PRO A 286 -24.00 17.92 -19.69
CA PRO A 286 -23.00 18.94 -20.02
C PRO A 286 -22.69 19.85 -18.83
N GLY A 287 -21.43 20.22 -18.67
CA GLY A 287 -20.90 20.99 -17.54
C GLY A 287 -20.36 20.14 -16.38
N THR A 288 -20.69 18.84 -16.32
CA THR A 288 -20.13 17.91 -15.32
C THR A 288 -18.80 17.31 -15.80
N LEU A 289 -17.95 16.87 -14.86
CA LEU A 289 -16.72 16.15 -15.19
C LEU A 289 -17.01 14.82 -15.91
N ARG A 290 -17.98 14.05 -15.41
CA ARG A 290 -18.33 12.74 -16.00
C ARG A 290 -18.78 12.86 -17.46
N TYR A 291 -19.46 13.94 -17.83
CA TYR A 291 -19.82 14.19 -19.22
C TYR A 291 -18.57 14.31 -20.08
N GLY A 292 -17.64 15.18 -19.71
CA GLY A 292 -16.40 15.42 -20.46
C GLY A 292 -15.56 14.15 -20.63
N ILE A 293 -15.32 13.40 -19.55
CA ILE A 293 -14.45 12.22 -19.60
C ILE A 293 -15.04 11.04 -20.40
N THR A 294 -16.36 11.03 -20.67
CA THR A 294 -17.04 9.95 -21.40
C THR A 294 -17.32 10.29 -22.87
N ARG A 295 -16.91 11.47 -23.36
CA ARG A 295 -17.13 11.89 -24.75
C ARG A 295 -16.25 11.16 -25.76
N ALA A 296 -16.72 11.08 -27.00
CA ALA A 296 -16.05 10.36 -28.09
C ALA A 296 -14.86 11.16 -28.61
N GLU A 297 -15.08 12.46 -28.77
CA GLU A 297 -14.10 13.40 -29.25
C GLU A 297 -12.98 13.61 -28.23
N PRO A 298 -11.76 13.94 -28.68
CA PRO A 298 -10.70 14.36 -27.79
C PRO A 298 -11.12 15.62 -27.03
N LEU A 299 -10.83 15.71 -25.73
CA LEU A 299 -11.16 16.89 -24.92
C LEU A 299 -10.04 17.25 -23.95
N TRP A 300 -9.70 18.55 -23.93
CA TRP A 300 -8.88 19.15 -22.89
C TRP A 300 -9.80 19.72 -21.81
N ILE A 301 -9.96 18.98 -20.73
CA ILE A 301 -10.91 19.26 -19.66
C ILE A 301 -10.25 20.16 -18.61
N VAL A 302 -10.82 21.35 -18.40
CA VAL A 302 -10.43 22.33 -17.38
C VAL A 302 -11.58 22.61 -16.43
N PHE A 303 -11.32 23.33 -15.35
CA PHE A 303 -12.29 23.63 -14.32
C PHE A 303 -12.45 25.14 -14.14
N ASP A 304 -13.69 25.61 -14.09
CA ASP A 304 -13.98 27.05 -13.91
C ASP A 304 -13.84 27.50 -12.46
N ASP A 305 -13.95 26.56 -11.52
CA ASP A 305 -13.83 26.79 -10.08
C ASP A 305 -13.15 25.60 -9.38
N ASP A 306 -12.89 25.75 -8.09
CA ASP A 306 -12.51 24.66 -7.21
C ASP A 306 -13.69 23.69 -7.07
N PHE A 307 -13.41 22.39 -7.20
CA PHE A 307 -14.43 21.35 -7.06
C PHE A 307 -13.98 20.21 -6.16
N THR A 308 -14.93 19.69 -5.41
CA THR A 308 -14.76 18.49 -4.57
C THR A 308 -15.78 17.46 -4.99
N PHE A 309 -15.32 16.41 -5.67
CA PHE A 309 -16.12 15.27 -6.11
C PHE A 309 -16.09 14.19 -5.02
N THR A 310 -17.14 14.15 -4.19
CA THR A 310 -17.24 13.21 -3.07
C THR A 310 -18.55 12.46 -3.06
N GLY A 311 -18.56 11.28 -2.42
CA GLY A 311 -19.77 10.46 -2.34
C GLY A 311 -20.17 9.86 -3.69
N LEU A 312 -19.20 9.66 -4.59
CA LEU A 312 -19.45 9.08 -5.90
C LEU A 312 -20.03 7.66 -5.76
N ASP A 313 -21.01 7.36 -6.60
CA ASP A 313 -21.68 6.06 -6.60
C ASP A 313 -20.99 5.01 -7.48
N ALA A 314 -19.99 5.44 -8.25
CA ALA A 314 -19.15 4.60 -9.11
C ALA A 314 -17.88 5.38 -9.50
N GLU A 315 -16.85 4.67 -9.96
CA GLU A 315 -15.62 5.29 -10.46
C GLU A 315 -15.90 6.26 -11.61
N MET A 316 -15.03 7.23 -11.82
CA MET A 316 -15.04 8.04 -13.04
C MET A 316 -14.17 7.35 -14.09
N ILE A 317 -14.81 6.57 -14.96
CA ILE A 317 -14.15 5.87 -16.07
C ILE A 317 -13.85 6.87 -17.18
N ILE A 318 -12.56 7.04 -17.47
CA ILE A 318 -12.02 8.01 -18.42
C ILE A 318 -11.86 7.32 -19.78
N TYR A 319 -12.65 7.79 -20.75
CA TYR A 319 -12.54 7.36 -22.13
C TYR A 319 -11.24 7.90 -22.77
N LYS A 320 -10.92 7.42 -23.97
CA LYS A 320 -9.67 7.77 -24.65
C LYS A 320 -9.59 9.24 -25.06
N ASP A 321 -8.37 9.70 -25.32
CA ASP A 321 -8.05 11.03 -25.85
C ASP A 321 -8.51 12.17 -24.92
N LYS A 322 -8.22 12.03 -23.63
CA LYS A 322 -8.61 13.00 -22.59
C LYS A 322 -7.40 13.58 -21.89
N THR A 323 -7.45 14.89 -21.66
CA THR A 323 -6.60 15.53 -20.65
C THR A 323 -7.53 16.08 -19.57
N ILE A 324 -7.30 15.70 -18.32
CA ILE A 324 -7.91 16.34 -17.15
C ILE A 324 -6.84 17.24 -16.54
N ASP A 325 -7.04 18.55 -16.63
CA ASP A 325 -6.06 19.57 -16.27
C ASP A 325 -6.62 20.46 -15.17
N ALA A 326 -6.14 20.25 -13.94
CA ALA A 326 -6.56 20.99 -12.76
C ALA A 326 -5.64 22.18 -12.43
N ARG A 327 -4.75 22.62 -13.33
CA ARG A 327 -3.87 23.76 -13.04
C ARG A 327 -4.66 25.00 -12.65
N GLY A 328 -4.22 25.66 -11.57
CA GLY A 328 -4.85 26.87 -11.05
C GLY A 328 -6.17 26.65 -10.33
N LYS A 329 -6.60 25.40 -10.13
CA LYS A 329 -7.83 25.02 -9.42
C LYS A 329 -7.57 23.90 -8.43
N LYS A 330 -8.25 23.92 -7.29
CA LYS A 330 -8.21 22.81 -6.34
C LYS A 330 -9.31 21.82 -6.66
N ILE A 331 -8.88 20.72 -7.29
CA ILE A 331 -9.76 19.62 -7.64
C ILE A 331 -9.47 18.42 -6.74
N VAL A 332 -10.48 18.05 -5.96
CA VAL A 332 -10.41 16.94 -5.01
C VAL A 332 -11.39 15.85 -5.45
N VAL A 333 -10.93 14.60 -5.50
CA VAL A 333 -11.75 13.42 -5.78
C VAL A 333 -11.59 12.47 -4.60
N GLY A 334 -12.68 12.03 -3.98
CA GLY A 334 -12.54 11.27 -2.75
C GLY A 334 -13.81 10.83 -2.05
N ASN A 335 -13.66 10.23 -0.86
CA ASN A 335 -14.77 9.75 -0.03
C ASN A 335 -15.79 8.88 -0.81
N GLY A 336 -15.29 8.06 -1.72
CA GLY A 336 -16.04 7.27 -2.70
C GLY A 336 -15.06 6.62 -3.68
N PRO A 337 -15.53 5.85 -4.68
CA PRO A 337 -14.68 5.38 -5.76
C PRO A 337 -14.10 6.57 -6.53
N CYS A 338 -12.85 6.45 -6.99
CA CYS A 338 -12.13 7.53 -7.64
C CYS A 338 -12.02 7.29 -9.16
N PHE A 339 -10.84 7.39 -9.77
CA PHE A 339 -10.70 7.38 -11.23
C PHE A 339 -10.32 6.00 -11.76
N ALA A 340 -10.79 5.70 -12.97
CA ALA A 340 -10.42 4.50 -13.70
C ALA A 340 -10.13 4.82 -15.17
N VAL A 341 -9.12 4.17 -15.74
CA VAL A 341 -8.78 4.16 -17.16
C VAL A 341 -8.85 2.70 -17.59
N GLU A 342 -9.99 2.32 -18.16
CA GLU A 342 -10.30 0.92 -18.49
C GLU A 342 -10.47 0.77 -19.99
N GLU A 343 -9.71 -0.15 -20.59
CA GLU A 343 -9.75 -0.44 -22.03
C GLU A 343 -9.65 0.85 -22.88
N SER A 344 -8.78 1.75 -22.43
CA SER A 344 -8.68 3.13 -22.91
C SER A 344 -7.24 3.48 -23.25
N SER A 345 -7.03 4.64 -23.86
CA SER A 345 -5.69 5.07 -24.24
C SER A 345 -5.57 6.58 -24.39
N ASN A 346 -4.33 7.06 -24.40
CA ASN A 346 -4.02 8.46 -24.63
C ASN A 346 -4.73 9.37 -23.61
N VAL A 347 -4.40 9.18 -22.33
CA VAL A 347 -5.02 9.88 -21.20
C VAL A 347 -3.98 10.61 -20.37
N ILE A 348 -4.22 11.88 -20.06
CA ILE A 348 -3.43 12.69 -19.14
C ILE A 348 -4.30 13.06 -17.94
N ILE A 349 -3.83 12.76 -16.73
CA ILE A 349 -4.44 13.16 -15.46
C ILE A 349 -3.44 14.07 -14.74
N HIS A 350 -3.75 15.35 -14.63
CA HIS A 350 -2.82 16.36 -14.13
C HIS A 350 -3.43 17.23 -13.05
N GLY A 351 -2.75 17.34 -11.90
CA GLY A 351 -3.10 18.30 -10.84
C GLY A 351 -4.22 17.87 -9.88
N ILE A 352 -4.63 16.59 -9.87
CA ILE A 352 -5.77 16.13 -9.06
C ILE A 352 -5.34 15.69 -7.66
N SER A 353 -6.13 16.02 -6.64
CA SER A 353 -5.97 15.48 -5.29
C SER A 353 -6.93 14.31 -5.03
N PHE A 354 -6.40 13.10 -4.90
CA PHE A 354 -7.15 11.90 -4.53
C PHE A 354 -7.09 11.70 -3.02
N VAL A 355 -8.25 11.70 -2.36
CA VAL A 355 -8.34 11.60 -0.90
C VAL A 355 -9.37 10.58 -0.46
N ASN A 356 -8.99 9.66 0.42
CA ASN A 356 -9.93 8.70 1.02
C ASN A 356 -10.77 7.94 -0.02
N CYS A 357 -10.14 7.37 -1.04
CA CYS A 357 -10.85 6.58 -2.06
C CYS A 357 -11.40 5.29 -1.45
N LYS A 358 -12.69 5.01 -1.68
CA LYS A 358 -13.45 3.97 -0.97
C LYS A 358 -13.94 2.86 -1.87
N ASN A 359 -13.97 1.65 -1.30
CA ASN A 359 -14.65 0.52 -1.91
C ASN A 359 -16.15 0.81 -2.10
N ARG A 360 -16.77 0.20 -3.11
CA ARG A 360 -18.22 0.20 -3.29
C ARG A 360 -18.72 -1.19 -3.67
N VAL A 361 -19.80 -1.61 -3.05
CA VAL A 361 -20.49 -2.89 -3.33
C VAL A 361 -21.89 -2.58 -3.83
N GLY A 362 -22.37 -3.35 -4.79
CA GLY A 362 -23.75 -3.34 -5.25
C GLY A 362 -23.85 -3.52 -6.76
N ASN A 363 -25.06 -3.63 -7.30
CA ASN A 363 -25.27 -3.72 -8.75
C ASN A 363 -25.10 -2.33 -9.40
N ILE A 364 -23.87 -2.01 -9.83
CA ILE A 364 -23.53 -0.69 -10.35
C ILE A 364 -23.66 -0.68 -11.88
N LYS A 365 -24.51 0.25 -12.35
CA LYS A 365 -24.57 0.67 -13.75
C LYS A 365 -23.81 1.97 -13.94
N ILE A 366 -22.92 2.02 -14.93
CA ILE A 366 -22.01 3.15 -15.15
C ILE A 366 -21.74 3.36 -16.64
N ALA A 367 -21.71 4.62 -17.07
CA ALA A 367 -21.24 5.04 -18.38
C ALA A 367 -19.72 4.93 -18.49
N THR A 368 -19.24 4.27 -19.55
CA THR A 368 -17.81 4.04 -19.81
C THR A 368 -17.30 4.78 -21.04
N GLY A 369 -18.21 5.33 -21.84
CA GLY A 369 -17.89 6.03 -23.07
C GLY A 369 -19.13 6.32 -23.90
N PRO A 370 -18.96 6.75 -25.15
CA PRO A 370 -20.07 7.17 -26.03
C PRO A 370 -21.05 6.03 -26.28
N GLY A 371 -22.28 6.18 -25.79
CA GLY A 371 -23.35 5.18 -25.95
C GLY A 371 -23.12 3.88 -25.17
N ASN A 372 -22.07 3.78 -24.35
CA ASN A 372 -21.69 2.56 -23.66
C ASN A 372 -21.92 2.68 -22.15
N THR A 373 -22.60 1.68 -21.60
CA THR A 373 -22.76 1.50 -20.16
C THR A 373 -22.44 0.07 -19.79
N ILE A 374 -21.68 -0.13 -18.72
CA ILE A 374 -21.59 -1.41 -18.03
C ILE A 374 -22.75 -1.47 -17.03
N ASP A 375 -23.36 -2.65 -16.90
CA ASP A 375 -24.42 -2.97 -15.94
C ASP A 375 -23.98 -4.23 -15.19
N GLY A 376 -24.31 -4.36 -13.89
CA GLY A 376 -23.92 -5.55 -13.12
C GLY A 376 -22.53 -5.50 -12.47
N ARG A 377 -21.92 -4.33 -12.27
CA ARG A 377 -20.59 -4.25 -11.61
C ARG A 377 -20.75 -4.35 -10.10
N ASP A 378 -20.55 -5.55 -9.55
CA ASP A 378 -20.83 -5.88 -8.14
C ASP A 378 -19.89 -5.24 -7.12
N TYR A 379 -18.65 -4.94 -7.53
CA TYR A 379 -17.60 -4.48 -6.63
C TYR A 379 -16.67 -3.51 -7.33
N LEU A 380 -16.37 -2.39 -6.65
CA LEU A 380 -15.34 -1.42 -6.99
C LEU A 380 -14.35 -1.37 -5.85
N ASN A 381 -13.07 -1.57 -6.16
CA ASN A 381 -12.01 -1.35 -5.19
C ASN A 381 -11.82 0.15 -4.99
N GLY A 382 -11.51 0.56 -3.77
CA GLY A 382 -11.18 1.94 -3.42
C GLY A 382 -9.76 2.27 -3.85
N TYR A 383 -9.53 2.31 -5.16
CA TYR A 383 -8.30 2.77 -5.77
C TYR A 383 -8.30 4.28 -5.94
N GLY A 384 -7.12 4.91 -5.92
CA GLY A 384 -6.99 6.31 -6.34
C GLY A 384 -7.17 6.44 -7.86
N VAL A 385 -6.29 5.77 -8.61
CA VAL A 385 -6.38 5.62 -10.06
C VAL A 385 -6.18 4.15 -10.44
N TYR A 386 -7.18 3.58 -11.09
CA TYR A 386 -7.15 2.22 -11.62
C TYR A 386 -6.86 2.23 -13.13
N ILE A 387 -5.85 1.50 -13.60
CA ILE A 387 -5.48 1.40 -15.02
C ILE A 387 -5.53 -0.07 -15.45
N TYR A 388 -6.50 -0.38 -16.30
CA TYR A 388 -6.80 -1.74 -16.74
C TYR A 388 -6.81 -1.83 -18.27
N LYS A 389 -6.06 -2.76 -18.86
CA LYS A 389 -5.95 -2.98 -20.31
C LYS A 389 -5.79 -1.68 -21.11
N SER A 390 -4.99 -0.75 -20.60
CA SER A 390 -4.90 0.61 -21.16
C SER A 390 -3.46 1.00 -21.50
N HIS A 391 -3.28 1.93 -22.42
CA HIS A 391 -1.93 2.35 -22.82
C HIS A 391 -1.80 3.84 -23.09
N HIS A 392 -0.57 4.37 -22.99
CA HIS A 392 -0.29 5.80 -23.16
C HIS A 392 -1.08 6.62 -22.14
N VAL A 393 -0.72 6.44 -20.86
CA VAL A 393 -1.35 7.10 -19.72
C VAL A 393 -0.30 7.86 -18.93
N TRP A 394 -0.56 9.14 -18.67
CA TRP A 394 0.30 10.01 -17.89
C TRP A 394 -0.43 10.54 -16.66
N ILE A 395 0.07 10.19 -15.48
CA ILE A 395 -0.39 10.73 -14.19
C ILE A 395 0.69 11.69 -13.71
N ASP A 396 0.37 12.98 -13.64
CA ASP A 396 1.34 14.03 -13.36
C ASP A 396 0.83 15.01 -12.31
N HIS A 397 1.71 15.49 -11.42
CA HIS A 397 1.34 16.48 -10.41
C HIS A 397 0.07 16.14 -9.61
N CYS A 398 -0.18 14.85 -9.34
CA CYS A 398 -1.32 14.42 -8.54
C CYS A 398 -0.91 14.22 -7.07
N SER A 399 -1.85 14.36 -6.14
CA SER A 399 -1.62 13.94 -4.76
C SER A 399 -2.51 12.77 -4.40
N PHE A 400 -1.98 11.85 -3.61
CA PHE A 400 -2.68 10.66 -3.15
C PHE A 400 -2.57 10.56 -1.65
N ASN A 401 -3.73 10.55 -1.00
CA ASN A 401 -3.85 10.46 0.44
C ASN A 401 -4.92 9.44 0.83
N TYR A 402 -4.47 8.27 1.29
CA TYR A 402 -5.32 7.16 1.73
C TYR A 402 -6.27 6.63 0.63
N ALA A 403 -6.18 5.33 0.38
CA ALA A 403 -7.12 4.57 -0.44
C ALA A 403 -7.42 3.26 0.28
N ASP A 404 -8.67 2.80 0.26
CA ASP A 404 -9.06 1.54 0.95
C ASP A 404 -8.24 0.33 0.48
N ASP A 405 -7.71 0.36 -0.75
CA ASP A 405 -6.77 -0.65 -1.22
C ASP A 405 -5.42 -0.08 -1.67
N THR A 406 -5.34 0.50 -2.87
CA THR A 406 -4.06 0.95 -3.48
C THR A 406 -4.19 2.37 -4.04
N HIS A 407 -3.14 3.21 -3.99
CA HIS A 407 -3.21 4.53 -4.64
C HIS A 407 -3.32 4.41 -6.16
N ILE A 408 -2.39 3.68 -6.79
CA ILE A 408 -2.40 3.44 -8.24
C ILE A 408 -2.25 1.96 -8.51
N ASP A 409 -3.14 1.38 -9.32
CA ASP A 409 -3.08 -0.02 -9.72
C ASP A 409 -3.05 -0.12 -11.26
N ILE A 410 -1.96 -0.66 -11.81
CA ILE A 410 -1.68 -0.75 -13.26
C ILE A 410 -1.60 -2.22 -13.63
N ILE A 411 -2.61 -2.75 -14.32
CA ILE A 411 -2.74 -4.21 -14.48
C ILE A 411 -3.21 -4.61 -15.88
N GLU A 412 -3.11 -5.91 -16.16
CA GLU A 412 -3.79 -6.58 -17.27
C GLU A 412 -3.31 -6.09 -18.62
N GLY A 413 -1.98 -6.14 -18.81
CA GLY A 413 -1.32 -5.74 -20.05
C GLY A 413 -1.26 -4.22 -20.26
N SER A 414 -1.63 -3.41 -19.26
CA SER A 414 -1.47 -1.96 -19.35
C SER A 414 0.00 -1.58 -19.54
N THR A 415 0.31 -0.63 -20.42
CA THR A 415 1.70 -0.31 -20.80
C THR A 415 1.85 1.12 -21.29
N ALA A 416 3.07 1.60 -21.49
CA ALA A 416 3.35 3.00 -21.83
C ALA A 416 2.73 3.96 -20.79
N VAL A 417 3.01 3.71 -19.51
CA VAL A 417 2.52 4.53 -18.39
C VAL A 417 3.66 5.31 -17.76
N THR A 418 3.42 6.58 -17.41
CA THR A 418 4.34 7.38 -16.60
C THR A 418 3.58 8.00 -15.44
N VAL A 419 4.15 7.86 -14.24
CA VAL A 419 3.70 8.51 -13.01
C VAL A 419 4.79 9.48 -12.61
N SER A 420 4.52 10.78 -12.72
CA SER A 420 5.49 11.84 -12.46
C SER A 420 5.02 12.92 -11.52
N ASN A 421 5.99 13.60 -10.90
CA ASN A 421 5.78 14.81 -10.08
C ASN A 421 4.66 14.68 -9.05
N SER A 422 4.32 13.47 -8.61
CA SER A 422 3.16 13.21 -7.77
C SER A 422 3.57 13.01 -6.31
N TYR A 423 2.65 13.31 -5.40
CA TYR A 423 2.88 13.24 -3.96
C TYR A 423 2.04 12.18 -3.29
N PHE A 424 2.70 11.19 -2.68
CA PHE A 424 2.05 10.03 -2.07
C PHE A 424 2.22 10.05 -0.55
N THR A 425 1.13 9.86 0.18
CA THR A 425 1.12 9.92 1.66
C THR A 425 0.08 8.98 2.28
N ASN A 426 0.32 8.53 3.52
CA ASN A 426 -0.66 7.83 4.36
C ASN A 426 -1.28 6.59 3.69
N GLN A 427 -0.47 5.58 3.35
CA GLN A 427 -0.94 4.41 2.64
C GLN A 427 -0.09 3.16 2.89
N ASP A 428 -0.76 2.02 3.01
CA ASP A 428 -0.08 0.72 3.06
C ASP A 428 0.47 0.36 1.66
N LYS A 429 -0.42 0.16 0.70
CA LYS A 429 -0.11 -0.25 -0.68
C LYS A 429 -0.15 0.95 -1.64
N VAL A 430 1.00 1.40 -2.12
CA VAL A 430 1.08 2.65 -2.91
C VAL A 430 0.83 2.43 -4.40
N ILE A 431 1.75 1.82 -5.13
CA ILE A 431 1.69 1.60 -6.59
C ILE A 431 1.89 0.12 -6.90
N LEU A 432 0.87 -0.52 -7.47
CA LEU A 432 0.94 -1.90 -7.95
C LEU A 432 1.01 -1.93 -9.48
N MET A 433 1.93 -2.74 -10.02
CA MET A 433 2.15 -2.93 -11.45
C MET A 433 2.14 -4.44 -11.76
N GLY A 434 1.02 -4.92 -12.30
CA GLY A 434 0.69 -6.33 -12.46
C GLY A 434 0.15 -6.96 -11.17
N HIS A 435 -1.00 -7.63 -11.23
CA HIS A 435 -1.74 -8.11 -10.04
C HIS A 435 -1.55 -9.61 -9.73
N ASN A 436 -1.15 -10.41 -10.72
CA ASN A 436 -1.17 -11.87 -10.64
C ASN A 436 0.11 -12.47 -11.21
N ASP A 437 0.77 -13.35 -10.45
CA ASP A 437 2.03 -14.03 -10.82
C ASP A 437 1.86 -15.05 -11.97
N ALA A 438 0.64 -15.29 -12.44
CA ALA A 438 0.35 -16.13 -13.59
C ALA A 438 -0.09 -15.33 -14.84
N ASN A 439 -0.22 -14.00 -14.76
CA ASN A 439 -0.69 -13.19 -15.88
C ASN A 439 0.45 -12.77 -16.81
N SER A 440 0.77 -13.64 -17.77
CA SER A 440 1.87 -13.39 -18.71
C SER A 440 1.67 -12.18 -19.64
N MET A 441 0.44 -11.64 -19.75
CA MET A 441 0.18 -10.40 -20.49
C MET A 441 0.99 -9.23 -19.94
N ASP A 442 1.26 -9.20 -18.64
CA ASP A 442 2.01 -8.12 -18.00
C ASP A 442 3.50 -8.08 -18.39
N LYS A 443 4.02 -9.06 -19.16
CA LYS A 443 5.39 -9.01 -19.71
C LYS A 443 5.61 -7.85 -20.69
N SER A 444 4.56 -7.37 -21.35
CA SER A 444 4.62 -6.20 -22.24
C SER A 444 4.52 -4.88 -21.48
N MET A 445 4.25 -4.90 -20.17
CA MET A 445 4.10 -3.72 -19.34
C MET A 445 5.40 -2.93 -19.27
N ARG A 446 5.31 -1.62 -19.52
CA ARG A 446 6.40 -0.65 -19.42
C ARG A 446 5.89 0.55 -18.62
N VAL A 447 6.46 0.80 -17.44
CA VAL A 447 6.06 1.91 -16.56
C VAL A 447 7.27 2.70 -16.09
N THR A 448 7.16 4.02 -16.14
CA THR A 448 8.12 4.95 -15.53
C THR A 448 7.49 5.56 -14.29
N VAL A 449 8.20 5.48 -13.16
CA VAL A 449 7.86 6.16 -11.91
C VAL A 449 8.98 7.16 -11.66
N MET A 450 8.73 8.45 -11.85
CA MET A 450 9.80 9.45 -11.79
C MET A 450 9.45 10.74 -11.08
N LEU A 451 10.43 11.41 -10.48
CA LEU A 451 10.25 12.73 -9.86
C LEU A 451 9.12 12.81 -8.80
N ASN A 452 8.70 11.66 -8.26
CA ASN A 452 7.66 11.62 -7.26
C ASN A 452 8.26 11.84 -5.87
N LYS A 453 7.42 12.28 -4.94
CA LYS A 453 7.76 12.33 -3.52
C LYS A 453 6.91 11.31 -2.75
N PHE A 454 7.59 10.40 -2.07
CA PHE A 454 6.98 9.32 -1.30
C PHE A 454 7.15 9.57 0.20
N GLY A 455 6.05 9.94 0.87
CA GLY A 455 6.00 10.05 2.33
C GLY A 455 5.40 11.38 2.83
N PRO A 456 4.95 11.45 4.09
CA PRO A 456 5.17 10.44 5.13
C PRO A 456 4.15 9.29 5.12
N ASN A 457 4.40 8.31 5.99
CA ASN A 457 3.49 7.21 6.36
C ASN A 457 3.12 6.30 5.18
N LEU A 458 4.14 5.75 4.52
CA LEU A 458 3.97 4.76 3.47
C LEU A 458 4.59 3.43 3.90
N ASP A 459 3.88 2.31 3.71
CA ASP A 459 4.38 1.00 4.16
C ASP A 459 5.13 0.24 3.06
N GLU A 460 4.53 0.09 1.87
CA GLU A 460 5.10 -0.71 0.78
C GLU A 460 4.68 -0.26 -0.64
N ARG A 461 5.30 -0.87 -1.65
CA ARG A 461 4.93 -0.75 -3.08
C ARG A 461 5.17 0.63 -3.68
N MET A 462 6.40 1.12 -3.60
CA MET A 462 6.82 2.39 -4.22
C MET A 462 7.92 2.21 -5.29
N PRO A 463 7.73 1.37 -6.32
CA PRO A 463 6.52 0.60 -6.64
C PRO A 463 6.65 -0.92 -6.32
N ARG A 464 5.57 -1.69 -6.50
CA ARG A 464 5.61 -3.18 -6.54
C ARG A 464 5.26 -3.70 -7.93
N GLY A 465 6.18 -4.46 -8.55
CA GLY A 465 6.06 -4.93 -9.93
C GLY A 465 5.94 -6.45 -10.11
N ARG A 466 5.40 -6.86 -11.25
CA ARG A 466 5.42 -8.23 -11.77
C ARG A 466 5.67 -8.22 -13.28
N PHE A 467 6.49 -9.14 -13.78
CA PHE A 467 6.82 -9.38 -15.20
C PHE A 467 7.40 -8.22 -16.04
N GLY A 468 6.80 -7.04 -15.98
CA GLY A 468 7.12 -5.90 -16.83
C GLY A 468 8.49 -5.31 -16.58
N ILE A 469 8.76 -4.22 -17.31
CA ILE A 469 9.99 -3.45 -17.18
C ILE A 469 9.65 -2.08 -16.61
N PHE A 470 10.34 -1.72 -15.54
CA PHE A 470 10.03 -0.56 -14.73
C PHE A 470 11.26 0.31 -14.55
N HIS A 471 11.11 1.59 -14.88
CA HIS A 471 12.14 2.59 -14.62
C HIS A 471 11.71 3.48 -13.46
N VAL A 472 12.44 3.40 -12.35
CA VAL A 472 12.22 4.16 -11.12
C VAL A 472 13.30 5.25 -11.07
N LEU A 473 12.96 6.46 -11.50
CA LEU A 473 13.93 7.52 -11.83
C LEU A 473 13.77 8.76 -10.95
N ASN A 474 14.82 9.16 -10.24
CA ASN A 474 14.87 10.44 -9.51
C ASN A 474 13.68 10.71 -8.55
N ASN A 475 13.16 9.67 -7.89
CA ASN A 475 12.14 9.82 -6.86
C ASN A 475 12.75 10.10 -5.48
N TYR A 476 12.01 10.81 -4.63
CA TYR A 476 12.43 11.18 -3.28
C TYR A 476 11.67 10.40 -2.20
N TYR A 477 12.39 9.74 -1.29
CA TYR A 477 11.86 8.97 -0.17
C TYR A 477 12.36 9.54 1.17
N PRO A 478 11.84 10.69 1.63
CA PRO A 478 12.36 11.41 2.81
C PRO A 478 12.08 10.76 4.17
N ASN A 479 11.08 9.87 4.26
CA ASN A 479 10.50 9.44 5.54
C ASN A 479 10.52 7.93 5.75
N GLY A 480 11.42 7.22 5.07
CA GLY A 480 11.50 5.76 5.10
C GLY A 480 10.22 5.07 4.62
N TRP A 481 10.13 3.78 4.94
CA TRP A 481 9.02 2.91 4.57
C TRP A 481 8.72 1.92 5.70
N GLY A 482 7.47 1.49 5.78
CA GLY A 482 7.01 0.53 6.78
C GLY A 482 7.54 -0.88 6.57
N ILE A 483 7.72 -1.35 5.32
CA ILE A 483 8.20 -2.70 4.97
C ILE A 483 9.34 -2.64 3.95
N TYR A 484 9.10 -2.09 2.76
CA TYR A 484 10.09 -1.88 1.68
C TYR A 484 9.65 -0.72 0.79
N ALA A 485 10.55 -0.20 -0.05
CA ALA A 485 10.18 0.78 -1.08
C ALA A 485 9.91 0.08 -2.42
N ILE A 486 10.91 -0.57 -3.02
CA ILE A 486 10.78 -1.22 -4.33
C ILE A 486 10.64 -2.73 -4.13
N GLY A 487 9.66 -3.37 -4.75
CA GLY A 487 9.49 -4.81 -4.59
C GLY A 487 8.80 -5.49 -5.75
N GLY A 488 8.68 -6.81 -5.69
CA GLY A 488 8.07 -7.55 -6.78
C GLY A 488 8.12 -9.07 -6.66
N SER A 489 7.37 -9.69 -7.56
CA SER A 489 7.26 -11.14 -7.74
C SER A 489 7.16 -11.46 -9.23
N ALA A 490 7.43 -12.70 -9.64
CA ALA A 490 7.31 -13.13 -11.03
C ALA A 490 8.18 -12.33 -12.02
N ASP A 491 9.48 -12.23 -11.72
CA ASP A 491 10.53 -11.75 -12.64
C ASP A 491 10.29 -10.35 -13.28
N PRO A 492 10.02 -9.31 -12.47
CA PRO A 492 10.00 -7.94 -12.98
C PRO A 492 11.43 -7.45 -13.20
N THR A 493 11.62 -6.59 -14.20
CA THR A 493 12.88 -5.84 -14.39
C THR A 493 12.75 -4.46 -13.78
N PHE A 494 13.67 -4.09 -12.88
CA PHE A 494 13.76 -2.77 -12.28
C PHE A 494 15.10 -2.11 -12.60
N LEU A 495 15.02 -0.90 -13.16
CA LEU A 495 16.12 0.06 -13.10
C LEU A 495 15.75 1.13 -12.07
N SER A 496 16.44 1.14 -10.94
CA SER A 496 16.41 2.23 -9.96
C SER A 496 17.55 3.19 -10.31
N GLU A 497 17.24 4.41 -10.73
CA GLU A 497 18.25 5.37 -11.18
C GLU A 497 18.11 6.73 -10.51
N GLY A 498 19.19 7.21 -9.89
CA GLY A 498 19.28 8.56 -9.34
C GLY A 498 18.26 8.90 -8.26
N ASN A 499 17.64 7.93 -7.59
CA ASN A 499 16.67 8.16 -6.50
C ASN A 499 17.36 8.56 -5.21
N TYR A 500 16.65 9.24 -4.31
CA TYR A 500 17.15 9.63 -2.99
C TYR A 500 16.37 8.92 -1.89
N PHE A 501 17.01 7.94 -1.24
CA PHE A 501 16.42 7.13 -0.17
C PHE A 501 16.91 7.57 1.21
N VAL A 502 15.97 7.91 2.10
CA VAL A 502 16.21 8.11 3.52
C VAL A 502 15.48 7.01 4.28
N ALA A 503 16.20 5.98 4.73
CA ALA A 503 15.60 5.00 5.62
C ALA A 503 15.36 5.61 7.00
N SER A 504 14.16 5.43 7.55
CA SER A 504 13.83 5.76 8.93
C SER A 504 13.20 4.54 9.61
N GLY A 505 13.53 4.32 10.89
CA GLY A 505 13.09 3.11 11.61
C GLY A 505 13.98 1.89 11.36
N GLY A 506 13.42 0.70 11.59
CA GLY A 506 14.16 -0.57 11.59
C GLY A 506 14.45 -1.16 10.20
N ASN A 507 13.59 -0.88 9.21
CA ASN A 507 13.77 -1.41 7.86
C ASN A 507 14.75 -0.52 7.06
N LYS A 508 15.79 -1.16 6.52
CA LYS A 508 16.91 -0.51 5.83
C LYS A 508 17.02 -0.90 4.36
N GLU A 509 16.63 -2.12 4.04
CA GLU A 509 16.64 -2.57 2.66
C GLU A 509 15.50 -1.89 1.88
N VAL A 510 15.86 -1.24 0.77
CA VAL A 510 14.94 -0.61 -0.19
C VAL A 510 14.13 -1.67 -0.92
N THR A 511 14.78 -2.78 -1.24
CA THR A 511 14.27 -3.86 -2.07
C THR A 511 13.54 -4.94 -1.29
N LYS A 512 12.48 -5.50 -1.87
CA LYS A 512 11.91 -6.77 -1.42
C LYS A 512 11.51 -7.67 -2.58
N HIS A 513 12.30 -8.71 -2.78
CA HIS A 513 11.94 -9.87 -3.57
C HIS A 513 10.90 -10.69 -2.78
N ASP A 514 9.74 -10.98 -3.38
CA ASP A 514 8.66 -11.67 -2.68
C ASP A 514 9.12 -13.04 -2.14
N ILE A 515 8.69 -13.36 -0.92
CA ILE A 515 9.17 -14.49 -0.11
C ILE A 515 8.84 -15.85 -0.71
N ALA A 516 7.93 -15.91 -1.69
CA ALA A 516 7.63 -17.12 -2.44
C ALA A 516 8.79 -17.53 -3.39
N ALA A 517 9.66 -16.59 -3.78
CA ALA A 517 10.82 -16.87 -4.60
C ALA A 517 12.04 -17.17 -3.71
N SER A 518 12.68 -18.32 -3.90
CA SER A 518 13.98 -18.59 -3.26
C SER A 518 15.04 -17.63 -3.81
N LYS A 519 16.11 -17.41 -3.04
CA LYS A 519 17.26 -16.60 -3.48
C LYS A 519 17.83 -17.06 -4.82
N SER A 520 17.86 -18.36 -5.09
CA SER A 520 18.30 -18.92 -6.36
C SER A 520 17.42 -18.55 -7.55
N VAL A 521 16.15 -18.21 -7.32
CA VAL A 521 15.22 -17.77 -8.36
C VAL A 521 15.36 -16.28 -8.58
N TRP A 522 15.17 -15.47 -7.53
CA TRP A 522 15.15 -14.02 -7.71
C TRP A 522 16.53 -13.43 -8.02
N SER A 523 17.64 -14.13 -7.72
CA SER A 523 18.98 -13.66 -8.11
C SER A 523 19.15 -13.51 -9.63
N GLY A 524 18.29 -14.15 -10.43
CA GLY A 524 18.25 -14.00 -11.88
C GLY A 524 17.39 -12.84 -12.38
N TRP A 525 16.54 -12.24 -11.54
CA TRP A 525 15.72 -11.08 -11.91
C TRP A 525 16.62 -9.85 -12.05
N ASP A 526 16.37 -8.99 -13.04
CA ASP A 526 17.25 -7.85 -13.33
C ASP A 526 16.82 -6.60 -12.54
N TRP A 527 17.41 -6.42 -11.35
CA TRP A 527 17.14 -5.31 -10.45
C TRP A 527 18.45 -4.55 -10.22
N GLN A 528 18.56 -3.37 -10.83
CA GLN A 528 19.78 -2.57 -10.86
C GLN A 528 19.57 -1.25 -10.13
N SER A 529 20.62 -0.76 -9.45
CA SER A 529 20.68 0.55 -8.80
C SER A 529 21.82 1.37 -9.38
N VAL A 530 21.50 2.49 -10.01
CA VAL A 530 22.46 3.34 -10.74
C VAL A 530 22.40 4.76 -10.21
N GLY A 531 23.47 5.23 -9.56
CA GLY A 531 23.55 6.62 -9.10
C GLY A 531 22.56 7.00 -7.99
N ASP A 532 21.88 6.04 -7.36
CA ASP A 532 21.01 6.26 -6.21
C ASP A 532 21.81 6.78 -5.01
N TYR A 533 21.17 7.63 -4.20
CA TYR A 533 21.71 8.10 -2.93
C TYR A 533 20.99 7.42 -1.76
N PHE A 534 21.78 6.84 -0.86
CA PHE A 534 21.27 6.15 0.32
C PHE A 534 21.70 6.83 1.61
N SER A 535 20.76 7.02 2.54
CA SER A 535 21.01 7.57 3.86
C SER A 535 20.14 6.90 4.93
N GLY A 536 20.48 7.12 6.20
CA GLY A 536 19.77 6.47 7.32
C GLY A 536 19.99 4.95 7.38
N GLY A 537 21.05 4.45 6.74
CA GLY A 537 21.35 3.03 6.60
C GLY A 537 20.65 2.33 5.44
N ALA A 538 19.96 3.08 4.56
CA ALA A 538 19.33 2.51 3.38
C ALA A 538 20.35 1.77 2.50
N PHE A 539 19.92 0.70 1.83
CA PHE A 539 20.70 0.04 0.78
C PHE A 539 19.77 -0.70 -0.19
N PHE A 540 20.27 -1.00 -1.39
CA PHE A 540 19.58 -1.74 -2.43
C PHE A 540 20.27 -3.08 -2.66
N THR A 541 19.52 -4.17 -2.72
CA THR A 541 20.05 -5.50 -3.08
C THR A 541 19.85 -5.74 -4.57
N GLU A 542 20.92 -5.56 -5.34
CA GLU A 542 20.90 -5.80 -6.78
C GLU A 542 20.86 -7.30 -7.13
N SER A 543 20.31 -7.60 -8.30
CA SER A 543 20.25 -8.94 -8.87
C SER A 543 20.25 -8.90 -10.40
N GLY A 544 20.59 -10.03 -11.03
CA GLY A 544 20.72 -10.09 -12.48
C GLY A 544 21.89 -9.24 -13.00
N SER A 545 22.12 -9.32 -14.30
CA SER A 545 23.22 -8.61 -14.96
C SER A 545 22.89 -8.26 -16.42
N SER A 546 21.59 -8.11 -16.73
CA SER A 546 21.17 -7.87 -18.12
C SER A 546 21.53 -6.46 -18.59
N GLY A 547 21.70 -5.54 -17.63
CA GLY A 547 22.10 -4.17 -17.91
C GLY A 547 21.02 -3.39 -18.65
N TYR A 548 19.75 -3.64 -18.33
CA TYR A 548 18.62 -2.98 -18.96
C TYR A 548 18.81 -1.45 -19.03
N ARG A 549 18.42 -0.86 -20.16
CA ARG A 549 18.39 0.58 -20.38
C ARG A 549 17.06 1.01 -21.01
N PRO A 550 16.43 2.08 -20.51
CA PRO A 550 15.25 2.68 -21.11
C PRO A 550 15.42 2.98 -22.59
N THR A 551 14.40 2.71 -23.38
CA THR A 551 14.40 2.95 -24.84
C THR A 551 14.02 4.38 -25.20
N TYR A 552 13.38 5.12 -24.29
CA TYR A 552 13.07 6.53 -24.46
C TYR A 552 14.28 7.39 -24.09
N SER A 553 14.35 8.60 -24.64
CA SER A 553 15.36 9.60 -24.25
C SER A 553 14.98 10.23 -22.92
N TYR A 554 15.92 10.35 -22.00
CA TYR A 554 15.74 10.99 -20.71
C TYR A 554 17.06 11.55 -20.20
N ARG A 555 16.96 12.38 -19.16
CA ARG A 555 18.12 12.88 -18.41
C ARG A 555 17.97 12.52 -16.94
N ALA A 556 18.76 11.56 -16.48
CA ALA A 556 18.88 11.31 -15.04
C ALA A 556 19.55 12.49 -14.35
N LEU A 557 18.92 12.99 -13.28
CA LEU A 557 19.49 13.99 -12.39
C LEU A 557 20.46 13.32 -11.41
N ASN A 558 21.40 14.09 -10.87
CA ASN A 558 22.17 13.60 -9.73
C ASN A 558 21.21 13.38 -8.56
N ALA A 559 21.31 12.24 -7.85
CA ALA A 559 20.42 11.95 -6.74
C ALA A 559 20.37 13.08 -5.69
N LEU A 560 21.48 13.79 -5.44
CA LEU A 560 21.52 14.92 -4.50
C LEU A 560 20.67 16.13 -4.93
N GLU A 561 20.30 16.24 -6.20
CA GLU A 561 19.42 17.29 -6.72
C GLU A 561 17.94 16.93 -6.57
N VAL A 562 17.62 15.65 -6.37
CA VAL A 562 16.25 15.13 -6.30
C VAL A 562 15.39 15.83 -5.24
N PRO A 563 15.83 16.08 -3.99
CA PRO A 563 15.01 16.79 -3.01
C PRO A 563 14.55 18.18 -3.51
N ARG A 564 15.37 18.87 -4.30
CA ARG A 564 15.01 20.14 -4.95
C ARG A 564 14.08 19.88 -6.14
N ALA A 565 14.40 18.91 -6.99
CA ALA A 565 13.63 18.57 -8.20
C ALA A 565 12.18 18.16 -7.89
N THR A 566 11.94 17.55 -6.73
CA THR A 566 10.62 17.06 -6.27
C THR A 566 9.97 17.98 -5.23
N ASN A 567 10.46 19.21 -5.04
CA ASN A 567 9.93 20.12 -4.00
C ASN A 567 8.48 20.57 -4.27
N ARG A 568 8.02 20.47 -5.52
CA ARG A 568 6.68 20.81 -5.99
C ARG A 568 5.87 19.59 -6.41
N ALA A 569 6.27 18.39 -5.98
CA ALA A 569 5.48 17.19 -6.22
C ALA A 569 4.08 17.35 -5.61
N GLY A 570 3.06 16.86 -6.34
CA GLY A 570 1.64 17.07 -6.06
C GLY A 570 1.03 18.22 -6.88
N PRO A 571 -0.25 18.54 -6.66
CA PRO A 571 -0.96 19.55 -7.44
C PRO A 571 -0.30 20.93 -7.39
N ILE A 572 -0.19 21.56 -8.55
CA ILE A 572 0.33 22.92 -8.68
C ILE A 572 -0.84 23.89 -8.63
N GLY A 573 -1.04 24.46 -7.46
CA GLY A 573 -1.99 25.54 -7.21
C GLY A 573 -1.88 25.96 -5.75
N PHE A 574 -1.35 27.15 -5.50
CA PHE A 574 -2.08 28.37 -5.14
C PHE A 574 -1.13 29.56 -5.15
#